data_AF-A0AB39TR38-F1
#
_entry.id   AF-A0AB39TR38-F1
#
_cell.length_a   1.000
_cell.length_b   1.000
_cell.length_c   1.000
_cell.angle_alpha   90.00
_cell.angle_beta   90.00
_cell.angle_gamma   90.00
#
_symmetry.space_group_name_H-M   'P 1'
#
loop_
_entity.id
_entity.type
_entity.pdbx_description
1 polymer ?
#
loop_
_entity_poly.entity_id
_entity_poly.type
_entity_poly.pdbx_seq_one_letter_code
_entity_poly.pdbx_strand_id
1 'polypeptide(L)'
;MAEGGRRRRQWLAAVVAVVVLAGAGWWWRSAHAPAELPAGACWSVLTRADLKPLAEDEQGTFAASYWLDDDGKRLRPSPTRYEQSCEVRRSPADAIVRVAVRSVNESAMTALYGPGSQATYSRLDFGADVQGWVGQDKVGLGFRCDNPESMRMEAPYVGVEVSTRFTHPVPDGKHRAILDILLKVTKAVVADFPCANPVRLPDGVPASATNFPPPGP
;
A
#
# COMPACT_ATOMS: atom_id res chain seq x y z
N MET A 1 -22.42 57.37 -37.55
CA MET A 1 -22.85 56.11 -36.90
C MET A 1 -21.69 55.10 -36.91
N ALA A 2 -20.73 55.18 -35.99
CA ALA A 2 -19.59 54.24 -35.97
C ALA A 2 -19.02 53.90 -34.57
N GLU A 3 -19.62 54.41 -33.48
CA GLU A 3 -19.05 54.23 -32.13
C GLU A 3 -19.54 52.96 -31.40
N GLY A 4 -20.61 52.32 -31.89
CA GLY A 4 -21.18 51.11 -31.26
C GLY A 4 -20.30 49.85 -31.36
N GLY A 5 -19.40 49.78 -32.36
CA GLY A 5 -18.56 48.60 -32.61
C GLY A 5 -17.40 48.43 -31.64
N ARG A 6 -16.81 49.53 -31.15
CA ARG A 6 -15.64 49.51 -30.24
C ARG A 6 -16.00 49.02 -28.84
N ARG A 7 -17.12 49.50 -28.28
CA ARG A 7 -17.62 49.03 -26.98
C ARG A 7 -17.97 47.55 -27.01
N ARG A 8 -18.55 47.05 -28.10
CA ARG A 8 -18.92 45.62 -28.23
C ARG A 8 -17.70 44.70 -28.29
N ARG A 9 -16.63 45.12 -28.97
CA ARG A 9 -15.34 44.37 -29.01
C ARG A 9 -14.60 44.40 -27.67
N GLN A 10 -14.63 45.53 -26.95
CA GLN A 10 -14.05 45.62 -25.60
C GLN A 10 -14.79 44.75 -24.59
N TRP A 11 -16.12 44.68 -24.66
CA TRP A 11 -16.91 43.78 -23.82
C TRP A 11 -16.63 42.30 -24.11
N LEU A 12 -16.52 41.92 -25.39
CA LEU A 12 -16.14 40.55 -25.77
C LEU A 12 -14.73 40.19 -25.28
N ALA A 13 -13.76 41.10 -25.41
CA ALA A 13 -12.40 40.87 -24.90
C ALA A 13 -12.36 40.72 -23.37
N ALA A 14 -13.14 41.52 -22.64
CA ALA A 14 -13.24 41.43 -21.19
C ALA A 14 -13.87 40.09 -20.74
N VAL A 15 -14.94 39.64 -21.41
CA VAL A 15 -15.56 38.34 -21.10
C VAL A 15 -14.61 37.18 -21.39
N VAL A 16 -13.90 37.20 -22.51
CA VAL A 16 -12.92 36.17 -22.85
C VAL A 16 -11.77 36.16 -21.84
N ALA A 17 -11.25 37.32 -21.45
CA ALA A 17 -10.21 37.41 -20.43
C ALA A 17 -10.68 36.84 -19.07
N VAL A 18 -11.91 37.12 -18.66
CA VAL A 18 -12.49 36.57 -17.43
C VAL A 18 -12.64 35.04 -17.51
N VAL A 19 -13.09 34.50 -18.65
CA VAL A 19 -13.21 33.04 -18.83
C VAL A 19 -11.85 32.35 -18.83
N VAL A 20 -10.84 32.94 -19.48
CA VAL A 20 -9.47 32.40 -19.49
C VAL A 20 -8.85 32.45 -18.09
N LEU A 21 -9.02 33.56 -17.36
CA LEU A 21 -8.52 33.69 -15.99
C LEU A 21 -9.25 32.78 -15.00
N ALA A 22 -10.57 32.61 -15.16
CA ALA A 22 -11.36 31.67 -14.36
C ALA A 22 -10.96 30.21 -14.66
N GLY A 23 -10.74 29.87 -15.93
CA GLY A 23 -10.27 28.55 -16.35
C GLY A 23 -8.85 28.25 -15.84
N ALA A 24 -7.94 29.21 -15.94
CA ALA A 24 -6.58 29.09 -15.42
C ALA A 24 -6.57 28.99 -13.88
N GLY A 25 -7.38 29.80 -13.19
CA GLY A 25 -7.51 29.75 -11.74
C GLY A 25 -8.10 28.44 -11.24
N TRP A 26 -9.08 27.87 -11.95
CA TRP A 26 -9.65 26.58 -11.61
C TRP A 26 -8.67 25.42 -11.84
N TRP A 27 -7.98 25.43 -13.00
CA TRP A 27 -6.96 24.43 -13.32
C TRP A 27 -5.81 24.44 -12.30
N TRP A 28 -5.34 25.63 -11.92
CA TRP A 28 -4.30 25.78 -10.89
C TRP A 28 -4.77 25.20 -9.54
N ARG A 29 -6.01 25.50 -9.12
CA ARG A 29 -6.58 24.96 -7.88
C ARG A 29 -6.73 23.45 -7.90
N SER A 30 -7.18 22.87 -9.02
CA SER A 30 -7.29 21.41 -9.15
C SER A 30 -5.93 20.72 -9.18
N ALA A 31 -4.92 21.36 -9.76
CA ALA A 31 -3.58 20.82 -9.80
C ALA A 31 -2.92 20.76 -8.42
N HIS A 32 -3.34 21.60 -7.46
CA HIS A 32 -2.76 21.66 -6.11
C HIS A 32 -3.72 21.14 -5.03
N ALA A 33 -4.78 20.42 -5.43
CA ALA A 33 -5.70 19.83 -4.48
C ALA A 33 -4.97 18.75 -3.65
N PRO A 34 -5.14 18.74 -2.32
CA PRO A 34 -4.54 17.71 -1.48
C PRO A 34 -5.02 16.32 -1.88
N ALA A 35 -4.20 15.29 -1.65
CA ALA A 35 -4.53 13.92 -1.99
C ALA A 35 -5.88 13.48 -1.43
N GLU A 36 -6.80 13.07 -2.31
CA GLU A 36 -8.06 12.44 -1.93
C GLU A 36 -7.84 10.95 -1.77
N LEU A 37 -7.92 10.49 -0.52
CA LEU A 37 -7.74 9.08 -0.16
C LEU A 37 -9.10 8.37 0.03
N PRO A 38 -9.19 7.08 -0.36
CA PRO A 38 -10.40 6.30 -0.18
C PRO A 38 -10.72 6.16 1.32
N ALA A 39 -12.01 6.12 1.66
CA ALA A 39 -12.45 5.92 3.04
C ALA A 39 -12.05 4.54 3.58
N GLY A 40 -12.04 3.54 2.69
CA GLY A 40 -11.57 2.17 2.95
C GLY A 40 -10.87 1.57 1.74
N ALA A 41 -9.80 0.83 1.97
CA ALA A 41 -8.99 0.12 0.98
C ALA A 41 -8.54 -1.24 1.51
N CYS A 42 -8.04 -2.10 0.61
CA CYS A 42 -7.48 -3.41 0.94
C CYS A 42 -8.38 -4.21 1.87
N TRP A 43 -9.55 -4.58 1.34
CA TRP A 43 -10.59 -5.34 2.03
C TRP A 43 -11.21 -4.59 3.22
N SER A 44 -11.18 -3.26 3.16
CA SER A 44 -11.62 -2.35 4.23
C SER A 44 -10.74 -2.40 5.49
N VAL A 45 -9.57 -3.04 5.42
CA VAL A 45 -8.60 -3.06 6.51
C VAL A 45 -7.89 -1.72 6.63
N LEU A 46 -7.59 -1.07 5.49
CA LEU A 46 -6.92 0.21 5.46
C LEU A 46 -7.93 1.34 5.38
N THR A 47 -7.77 2.30 6.26
CA THR A 47 -8.57 3.52 6.37
C THR A 47 -7.79 4.70 5.81
N ARG A 48 -8.48 5.82 5.61
CA ARG A 48 -7.83 7.10 5.28
C ARG A 48 -6.71 7.47 6.26
N ALA A 49 -6.86 7.16 7.55
CA ALA A 49 -5.85 7.50 8.55
C ALA A 49 -4.55 6.71 8.37
N ASP A 50 -4.64 5.44 7.97
CA ASP A 50 -3.47 4.60 7.71
C ASP A 50 -2.72 5.06 6.45
N LEU A 51 -3.47 5.54 5.45
CA LEU A 51 -2.92 5.96 4.16
C LEU A 51 -2.36 7.39 4.16
N LYS A 52 -2.84 8.25 5.06
CA LYS A 52 -2.47 9.67 5.11
C LYS A 52 -0.95 9.90 5.22
N PRO A 53 -0.19 9.20 6.08
CA PRO A 53 1.27 9.39 6.15
C PRO A 53 1.98 9.06 4.83
N LEU A 54 1.42 8.15 4.03
CA LEU A 54 1.99 7.77 2.73
C LEU A 54 1.65 8.77 1.61
N ALA A 55 0.67 9.66 1.82
CA ALA A 55 0.19 10.58 0.80
C ALA A 55 0.24 12.05 1.24
N GLU A 56 0.94 12.37 2.33
CA GLU A 56 0.96 13.72 2.93
C GLU A 56 1.46 14.79 1.95
N ASP A 57 2.42 14.44 1.10
CA ASP A 57 3.01 15.33 0.08
C ASP A 57 2.37 15.17 -1.31
N GLU A 58 1.28 14.40 -1.40
CA GLU A 58 0.70 13.98 -2.67
C GLU A 58 -0.53 14.80 -3.07
N GLN A 59 -0.83 14.76 -4.36
CA GLN A 59 -1.94 15.48 -4.97
C GLN A 59 -2.78 14.55 -5.83
N GLY A 60 -4.07 14.87 -5.98
CA GLY A 60 -5.01 14.11 -6.80
C GLY A 60 -5.71 12.95 -6.08
N THR A 61 -6.51 12.20 -6.82
CA THR A 61 -7.41 11.18 -6.25
C THR A 61 -6.80 9.79 -6.33
N PHE A 62 -6.74 9.11 -5.20
CA PHE A 62 -6.32 7.72 -5.09
C PHE A 62 -7.53 6.79 -4.99
N ALA A 63 -7.44 5.63 -5.61
CA ALA A 63 -8.45 4.59 -5.53
C ALA A 63 -7.81 3.26 -5.14
N ALA A 64 -8.59 2.41 -4.47
CA ALA A 64 -8.20 1.04 -4.22
C ALA A 64 -8.46 0.19 -5.48
N SER A 65 -7.45 -0.51 -5.96
CA SER A 65 -7.56 -1.54 -6.99
C SER A 65 -7.20 -2.91 -6.41
N TYR A 66 -7.82 -3.94 -6.93
CA TYR A 66 -7.69 -5.32 -6.45
C TYR A 66 -7.39 -6.23 -7.62
N TRP A 67 -6.66 -7.30 -7.36
CA TRP A 67 -6.72 -8.46 -8.22
C TRP A 67 -8.05 -9.18 -7.96
N LEU A 68 -8.81 -9.39 -9.02
CA LEU A 68 -10.07 -10.12 -8.97
C LEU A 68 -9.80 -11.59 -9.27
N ASP A 69 -10.62 -12.50 -8.75
CA ASP A 69 -10.63 -13.88 -9.28
C ASP A 69 -11.16 -13.91 -10.72
N ASP A 70 -11.09 -15.10 -11.32
CA ASP A 70 -11.63 -15.37 -12.66
C ASP A 70 -13.14 -15.05 -12.78
N ASP A 71 -13.87 -15.02 -11.64
CA ASP A 71 -15.29 -14.69 -11.55
C ASP A 71 -15.55 -13.18 -11.32
N GLY A 72 -14.52 -12.35 -11.29
CA GLY A 72 -14.62 -10.91 -11.07
C GLY A 72 -15.00 -10.51 -9.63
N LYS A 73 -14.96 -11.44 -8.67
CA LYS A 73 -15.26 -11.19 -7.27
C LYS A 73 -14.03 -10.66 -6.54
N ARG A 74 -14.30 -9.78 -5.57
CA ARG A 74 -13.30 -9.35 -4.59
C ARG A 74 -12.99 -10.54 -3.70
N LEU A 75 -11.84 -11.14 -3.93
CA LEU A 75 -11.29 -12.15 -3.06
C LEU A 75 -11.08 -11.54 -1.67
N ARG A 76 -11.35 -12.30 -0.61
CA ARG A 76 -10.87 -11.95 0.74
C ARG A 76 -9.35 -12.18 0.81
N PRO A 77 -8.63 -11.55 1.74
CA PRO A 77 -7.21 -11.84 1.90
C PRO A 77 -7.05 -13.30 2.31
N SER A 78 -6.69 -14.16 1.35
CA SER A 78 -6.68 -15.60 1.50
C SER A 78 -5.45 -16.19 0.79
N PRO A 79 -4.70 -17.10 1.43
CA PRO A 79 -3.52 -17.70 0.81
C PRO A 79 -3.87 -18.81 -0.21
N THR A 80 -5.14 -19.07 -0.52
CA THR A 80 -5.59 -20.42 -0.91
C THR A 80 -5.35 -20.86 -2.35
N ARG A 81 -5.12 -19.97 -3.34
CA ARG A 81 -4.80 -20.37 -4.73
C ARG A 81 -3.95 -19.39 -5.53
N TYR A 82 -3.97 -18.09 -5.21
CA TYR A 82 -3.22 -17.05 -5.90
C TYR A 82 -2.79 -15.93 -4.94
N GLU A 83 -1.71 -15.22 -5.28
CA GLU A 83 -1.34 -13.98 -4.59
C GLU A 83 -2.53 -13.01 -4.62
N GLN A 84 -3.04 -12.70 -3.44
CA GLN A 84 -4.07 -11.69 -3.25
C GLN A 84 -3.40 -10.35 -3.11
N SER A 85 -3.65 -9.42 -4.03
CA SER A 85 -3.10 -8.09 -3.88
C SER A 85 -4.12 -6.98 -4.01
N CYS A 86 -3.86 -5.94 -3.22
CA CYS A 86 -4.57 -4.68 -3.23
C CYS A 86 -3.54 -3.56 -3.40
N GLU A 87 -3.87 -2.59 -4.23
CA GLU A 87 -3.08 -1.39 -4.42
C GLU A 87 -3.94 -0.16 -4.11
N VAL A 88 -3.34 0.84 -3.47
CA VAL A 88 -3.91 2.19 -3.46
C VAL A 88 -3.10 3.03 -4.43
N ARG A 89 -3.75 3.43 -5.52
CA ARG A 89 -3.06 4.04 -6.66
C ARG A 89 -3.88 5.16 -7.28
N ARG A 90 -3.18 6.13 -7.87
CA ARG A 90 -3.76 7.21 -8.68
C ARG A 90 -3.80 6.82 -10.16
N SER A 91 -2.82 6.04 -10.60
CA SER A 91 -2.74 5.47 -11.95
C SER A 91 -2.08 4.08 -11.91
N PRO A 92 -2.13 3.27 -12.99
CA PRO A 92 -1.46 1.96 -13.01
C PRO A 92 0.05 2.03 -12.73
N ALA A 93 0.72 3.14 -13.02
CA ALA A 93 2.15 3.34 -12.77
C ALA A 93 2.44 4.05 -11.42
N ASP A 94 1.40 4.35 -10.63
CA ASP A 94 1.52 5.25 -9.48
C ASP A 94 0.72 4.74 -8.27
N ALA A 95 1.27 3.73 -7.61
CA ALA A 95 0.76 3.14 -6.38
C ALA A 95 1.54 3.65 -5.16
N ILE A 96 0.85 4.22 -4.17
CA ILE A 96 1.47 4.63 -2.90
C ILE A 96 1.70 3.44 -1.97
N VAL A 97 0.86 2.42 -2.08
CA VAL A 97 1.00 1.17 -1.35
C VAL A 97 0.43 0.02 -2.15
N ARG A 98 1.11 -1.12 -2.11
CA ARG A 98 0.63 -2.42 -2.55
C ARG A 98 0.75 -3.38 -1.38
N VAL A 99 -0.34 -4.10 -1.12
CA VAL A 99 -0.43 -5.15 -0.11
C VAL A 99 -0.61 -6.46 -0.85
N ALA A 100 0.22 -7.46 -0.55
CA ALA A 100 0.11 -8.80 -1.10
C ALA A 100 0.03 -9.85 0.01
N VAL A 101 -0.86 -10.82 -0.14
CA VAL A 101 -1.03 -11.98 0.74
C VAL A 101 -0.88 -13.23 -0.09
N ARG A 102 0.03 -14.13 0.29
CA ARG A 102 0.33 -15.36 -0.46
C ARG A 102 0.61 -16.54 0.45
N SER A 103 0.35 -17.75 -0.04
CA SER A 103 0.91 -18.97 0.54
C SER A 103 2.41 -19.05 0.26
N VAL A 104 3.19 -19.45 1.25
CA VAL A 104 4.65 -19.57 1.17
C VAL A 104 5.03 -21.00 1.58
N ASN A 105 5.86 -21.64 0.76
CA ASN A 105 6.41 -22.96 1.07
C ASN A 105 7.67 -22.84 1.93
N GLU A 106 8.12 -23.97 2.49
CA GLU A 106 9.27 -24.02 3.41
C GLU A 106 10.55 -23.43 2.79
N SER A 107 10.80 -23.68 1.50
CA SER A 107 12.00 -23.19 0.81
C SER A 107 11.96 -21.67 0.64
N ALA A 108 10.82 -21.10 0.24
CA ALA A 108 10.65 -19.65 0.12
C ALA A 108 10.66 -18.97 1.50
N MET A 109 10.09 -19.61 2.53
CA MET A 109 10.16 -19.12 3.91
C MET A 109 11.62 -19.07 4.38
N THR A 110 12.41 -20.12 4.12
CA THR A 110 13.83 -20.16 4.48
C THR A 110 14.64 -19.14 3.69
N ALA A 111 14.36 -18.96 2.40
CA ALA A 111 15.09 -18.00 1.55
C ALA A 111 14.84 -16.54 1.95
N LEU A 112 13.59 -16.21 2.33
CA LEU A 112 13.20 -14.85 2.71
C LEU A 112 13.47 -14.53 4.18
N TYR A 113 13.30 -15.51 5.07
CA TYR A 113 13.29 -15.27 6.51
C TYR A 113 14.37 -16.07 7.26
N GLY A 114 15.05 -17.03 6.65
CA GLY A 114 16.05 -17.88 7.30
C GLY A 114 17.42 -17.21 7.54
N PRO A 115 18.29 -17.85 8.34
CA PRO A 115 19.68 -17.40 8.51
C PRO A 115 20.43 -17.45 7.16
N GLY A 116 20.94 -16.31 6.71
CA GLY A 116 21.58 -16.18 5.38
C GLY A 116 20.62 -15.76 4.25
N SER A 117 19.39 -15.35 4.58
CA SER A 117 18.50 -14.64 3.65
C SER A 117 19.25 -13.50 2.94
N GLN A 118 18.94 -13.26 1.66
CA GLN A 118 19.71 -12.37 0.77
C GLN A 118 20.16 -11.07 1.44
N ALA A 119 21.39 -10.63 1.15
CA ALA A 119 22.03 -9.43 1.70
C ALA A 119 21.23 -8.11 1.52
N THR A 120 20.17 -8.14 0.73
CA THR A 120 19.26 -7.02 0.45
C THR A 120 18.13 -6.88 1.48
N TYR A 121 17.95 -7.83 2.40
CA TYR A 121 16.91 -7.79 3.43
C TYR A 121 17.50 -7.82 4.84
N SER A 122 17.02 -6.95 5.72
CA SER A 122 17.27 -7.08 7.16
C SER A 122 16.10 -7.74 7.85
N ARG A 123 16.40 -8.56 8.87
CA ARG A 123 15.36 -9.26 9.63
C ARG A 123 14.71 -8.32 10.63
N LEU A 124 13.40 -8.44 10.77
CA LEU A 124 12.61 -7.78 11.80
C LEU A 124 12.09 -8.84 12.77
N ASP A 125 12.24 -8.59 14.06
CA ASP A 125 11.75 -9.50 15.09
C ASP A 125 10.36 -9.08 15.57
N PHE A 126 9.34 -9.84 15.18
CA PHE A 126 7.95 -9.66 15.60
C PHE A 126 7.50 -10.69 16.65
N GLY A 127 8.44 -11.49 17.18
CA GLY A 127 8.18 -12.57 18.14
C GLY A 127 8.41 -13.98 17.59
N ALA A 128 8.14 -14.98 18.42
CA ALA A 128 8.52 -16.38 18.15
C ALA A 128 7.76 -17.01 16.96
N ASP A 129 6.51 -16.62 16.73
CA ASP A 129 5.63 -17.24 15.74
C ASP A 129 5.67 -16.51 14.37
N VAL A 130 6.35 -15.35 14.31
CA VAL A 130 6.23 -14.40 13.20
C VAL A 130 7.60 -13.87 12.84
N GLN A 131 8.04 -14.16 11.62
CA GLN A 131 9.31 -13.66 11.11
C GLN A 131 9.05 -12.46 10.22
N GLY A 132 9.80 -11.38 10.41
CA GLY A 132 9.71 -10.20 9.57
C GLY A 132 10.99 -9.96 8.79
N TRP A 133 10.86 -9.23 7.69
CA TRP A 133 12.00 -8.68 6.97
C TRP A 133 11.67 -7.31 6.39
N VAL A 134 12.73 -6.57 6.10
CA VAL A 134 12.68 -5.22 5.57
C VAL A 134 13.66 -5.12 4.40
N GLY A 135 13.15 -4.73 3.23
CA GLY A 135 13.90 -4.59 1.98
C GLY A 135 14.02 -3.14 1.55
N GLN A 136 14.31 -2.92 0.27
CA GLN A 136 14.51 -1.55 -0.22
C GLN A 136 13.22 -0.72 -0.31
N ASP A 137 12.19 -1.33 -0.87
CA ASP A 137 10.92 -0.70 -1.25
C ASP A 137 9.72 -1.42 -0.62
N LYS A 138 9.99 -2.44 0.20
CA LYS A 138 8.98 -3.36 0.72
C LYS A 138 9.37 -3.96 2.05
N VAL A 139 8.36 -4.37 2.80
CA VAL A 139 8.46 -5.06 4.08
C VAL A 139 7.59 -6.31 4.04
N GLY A 140 7.96 -7.34 4.80
CA GLY A 140 7.19 -8.57 4.82
C GLY A 140 7.13 -9.22 6.20
N LEU A 141 6.03 -9.92 6.46
CA LEU A 141 5.83 -10.82 7.59
C LEU A 141 5.48 -12.21 7.07
N GLY A 142 6.04 -13.23 7.68
CA GLY A 142 5.75 -14.63 7.42
C GLY A 142 5.42 -15.34 8.72
N PHE A 143 4.35 -16.12 8.74
CA PHE A 143 3.97 -16.93 9.90
C PHE A 143 3.43 -18.28 9.44
N ARG A 144 3.58 -19.30 10.29
CA ARG A 144 3.04 -20.64 10.02
C ARG A 144 1.54 -20.67 10.27
N CYS A 145 0.79 -21.20 9.31
CA CYS A 145 -0.65 -21.38 9.40
C CYS A 145 -1.02 -22.79 8.93
N ASP A 146 -1.18 -23.67 9.91
CA ASP A 146 -1.64 -25.04 9.72
C ASP A 146 -3.16 -25.00 9.41
N ASN A 147 -3.53 -24.89 8.14
CA ASN A 147 -4.91 -24.96 7.67
C ASN A 147 -5.02 -26.10 6.64
N PRO A 148 -6.11 -26.90 6.64
CA PRO A 148 -6.32 -27.95 5.65
C PRO A 148 -6.15 -27.50 4.19
N GLU A 149 -6.43 -26.23 3.88
CA GLU A 149 -6.27 -25.66 2.54
C GLU A 149 -4.82 -25.28 2.22
N SER A 150 -4.05 -24.77 3.19
CA SER A 150 -2.62 -24.44 3.01
C SER A 150 -1.75 -25.71 2.95
N MET A 151 -2.11 -26.75 3.73
CA MET A 151 -1.43 -28.05 3.73
C MET A 151 -1.53 -28.76 2.37
N ARG A 152 -2.64 -28.56 1.63
CA ARG A 152 -2.81 -29.15 0.29
C ARG A 152 -1.87 -28.59 -0.77
N MET A 153 -1.26 -27.43 -0.52
CA MET A 153 -0.36 -26.74 -1.46
C MET A 153 1.12 -26.88 -1.09
N GLU A 154 1.45 -27.72 -0.10
CA GLU A 154 2.82 -27.81 0.45
C GLU A 154 3.37 -26.44 0.91
N ALA A 155 2.46 -25.53 1.27
CA ALA A 155 2.75 -24.14 1.59
C ALA A 155 2.16 -23.77 2.96
N PRO A 156 2.75 -24.28 4.07
CA PRO A 156 2.20 -24.14 5.41
C PRO A 156 2.39 -22.74 6.01
N TYR A 157 2.99 -21.80 5.27
CA TYR A 157 3.19 -20.43 5.72
C TYR A 157 2.31 -19.46 4.95
N VAL A 158 1.97 -18.36 5.62
CA VAL A 158 1.32 -17.20 5.00
C VAL A 158 2.31 -16.06 5.03
N GLY A 159 2.55 -15.48 3.86
CA GLY A 159 3.35 -14.27 3.69
C GLY A 159 2.45 -13.07 3.44
N VAL A 160 2.65 -12.00 4.20
CA VAL A 160 2.08 -10.67 3.96
C VAL A 160 3.21 -9.75 3.57
N GLU A 161 3.08 -9.06 2.45
CA GLU A 161 4.07 -8.11 1.93
C GLU A 161 3.40 -6.76 1.72
N VAL A 162 4.08 -5.69 2.12
CA VAL A 162 3.67 -4.32 1.83
C VAL A 162 4.81 -3.67 1.06
N SER A 163 4.56 -3.31 -0.19
CA SER A 163 5.49 -2.55 -1.02
C SER A 163 4.97 -1.14 -1.28
N THR A 164 5.90 -0.21 -1.52
CA THR A 164 5.60 1.18 -1.81
C THR A 164 6.45 1.64 -2.99
N ARG A 165 6.06 2.74 -3.63
CA ARG A 165 6.89 3.39 -4.66
C ARG A 165 8.08 4.19 -4.09
N PHE A 166 8.21 4.28 -2.76
CA PHE A 166 9.28 5.09 -2.17
C PHE A 166 10.62 4.41 -2.38
N THR A 167 11.54 5.12 -3.02
CA THR A 167 12.94 4.73 -3.13
C THR A 167 13.69 5.16 -1.87
N HIS A 168 14.81 4.48 -1.59
CA HIS A 168 15.63 4.81 -0.43
C HIS A 168 16.30 6.18 -0.52
N PRO A 169 16.44 6.90 0.62
CA PRO A 169 15.91 6.54 1.95
C PRO A 169 14.41 6.85 2.08
N VAL A 170 13.63 5.88 2.59
CA VAL A 170 12.23 6.11 2.96
C VAL A 170 12.18 7.00 4.21
N PRO A 171 11.41 8.12 4.22
CA PRO A 171 11.30 8.97 5.42
C PRO A 171 10.77 8.20 6.63
N ASP A 172 11.30 8.46 7.83
CA ASP A 172 10.97 7.73 9.07
C ASP A 172 9.46 7.66 9.37
N GLY A 173 8.73 8.75 9.15
CA GLY A 173 7.27 8.78 9.33
C GLY A 173 6.53 7.83 8.37
N LYS A 174 7.04 7.68 7.14
CA LYS A 174 6.50 6.76 6.13
C LYS A 174 6.90 5.32 6.45
N HIS A 175 8.12 5.09 6.97
CA HIS A 175 8.55 3.78 7.44
C HIS A 175 7.59 3.21 8.47
N ARG A 176 7.32 3.98 9.53
CA ARG A 176 6.47 3.51 10.62
C ARG A 176 5.07 3.16 10.12
N ALA A 177 4.51 4.02 9.26
CA ALA A 177 3.21 3.77 8.64
C ALA A 177 3.18 2.47 7.82
N ILE A 178 4.23 2.17 7.05
CA ILE A 178 4.33 0.93 6.26
C ILE A 178 4.33 -0.31 7.17
N LEU A 179 5.09 -0.29 8.27
CA LEU A 179 5.12 -1.40 9.23
C LEU A 179 3.79 -1.54 9.99
N ASP A 180 3.16 -0.43 10.36
CA ASP A 180 1.86 -0.46 11.05
C ASP A 180 0.77 -1.02 10.11
N ILE A 181 0.80 -0.66 8.81
CA ILE A 181 -0.03 -1.26 7.76
C ILE A 181 0.23 -2.77 7.65
N LEU A 182 1.48 -3.19 7.58
CA LEU A 182 1.87 -4.60 7.50
C LEU A 182 1.28 -5.42 8.66
N LEU A 183 1.46 -4.95 9.90
CA LEU A 183 0.95 -5.63 11.09
C LEU A 183 -0.59 -5.64 11.11
N LYS A 184 -1.23 -4.52 10.73
CA LYS A 184 -2.70 -4.41 10.68
C LYS A 184 -3.30 -5.38 9.68
N VAL A 185 -2.74 -5.47 8.47
CA VAL A 185 -3.16 -6.44 7.46
C VAL A 185 -2.94 -7.86 7.94
N THR A 186 -1.79 -8.15 8.55
CA THR A 186 -1.49 -9.48 9.08
C THR A 186 -2.50 -9.91 10.15
N LYS A 187 -2.91 -9.01 11.05
CA LYS A 187 -3.97 -9.27 12.03
C LYS A 187 -5.31 -9.58 11.36
N ALA A 188 -5.67 -8.83 10.32
CA ALA A 188 -6.88 -9.10 9.56
C ALA A 188 -6.84 -10.47 8.85
N VAL A 189 -5.69 -10.83 8.26
CA VAL A 189 -5.48 -12.14 7.63
C VAL A 189 -5.66 -13.27 8.64
N VAL A 190 -5.04 -13.18 9.82
CA VAL A 190 -5.18 -14.22 10.88
C VAL A 190 -6.61 -14.34 11.38
N ALA A 191 -7.35 -13.23 11.45
CA ALA A 191 -8.76 -13.23 11.86
C ALA A 191 -9.67 -13.85 10.78
N ASP A 192 -9.44 -13.55 9.51
CA ASP A 192 -10.24 -14.05 8.38
C ASP A 192 -9.87 -15.49 7.98
N PHE A 193 -8.64 -15.91 8.27
CA PHE A 193 -8.10 -17.23 7.94
C PHE A 193 -7.59 -17.94 9.20
N PRO A 194 -8.50 -18.56 9.99
CA PRO A 194 -8.12 -19.17 11.26
C PRO A 194 -7.21 -20.38 11.03
N CYS A 195 -6.00 -20.29 11.59
CA CYS A 195 -5.02 -21.37 11.61
C CYS A 195 -5.37 -22.37 12.72
N ALA A 196 -5.07 -23.66 12.52
CA ALA A 196 -5.24 -24.68 13.56
C ALA A 196 -4.19 -24.52 14.68
N ASN A 197 -2.99 -24.01 14.35
CA ASN A 197 -2.01 -23.61 15.34
C ASN A 197 -2.29 -22.19 15.85
N PRO A 198 -2.02 -21.90 17.14
CA PRO A 198 -2.10 -20.53 17.64
C PRO A 198 -1.00 -19.68 16.99
N VAL A 199 -1.39 -18.52 16.44
CA VAL A 199 -0.47 -17.51 15.92
C VAL A 199 -0.50 -16.30 16.85
N ARG A 200 0.63 -15.99 17.51
CA ARG A 200 0.73 -14.81 18.38
C ARG A 200 1.36 -13.64 17.63
N LEU A 201 0.50 -12.69 17.23
CA LEU A 201 0.95 -11.42 16.66
C LEU A 201 1.20 -10.40 17.79
N PRO A 202 2.21 -9.53 17.65
CA PRO A 202 2.44 -8.47 18.63
C PRO A 202 1.34 -7.41 18.58
N ASP A 203 1.16 -6.69 19.70
CA ASP A 203 0.14 -5.63 19.79
C ASP A 203 0.45 -4.43 18.89
N GLY A 204 1.74 -4.10 18.73
CA GLY A 204 2.22 -3.04 17.86
C GLY A 204 3.54 -3.41 17.20
N VAL A 205 3.96 -2.59 16.24
CA VAL A 205 5.25 -2.78 15.58
C VAL A 205 6.39 -2.57 16.60
N PRO A 206 7.28 -3.56 16.77
CA PRO A 206 8.41 -3.49 17.71
C PRO A 206 9.33 -2.30 17.44
N ALA A 207 9.95 -1.75 18.48
CA ALA A 207 10.97 -0.70 18.32
C ALA A 207 12.23 -1.21 17.59
N SER A 208 12.55 -2.50 17.72
CA SER A 208 13.63 -3.13 16.95
C SER A 208 13.37 -3.13 15.44
N ALA A 209 12.11 -3.03 15.02
CA ALA A 209 11.73 -3.05 13.61
C ALA A 209 11.94 -1.70 12.91
N THR A 210 12.29 -0.62 13.63
CA THR A 210 12.50 0.70 13.02
C THR A 210 13.87 0.90 12.39
N ASN A 211 14.82 -0.01 12.62
CA ASN A 211 16.18 0.07 12.09
C ASN A 211 16.26 -0.60 10.71
N PHE A 212 15.95 0.13 9.64
CA PHE A 212 16.31 -0.31 8.29
C PHE A 212 17.82 -0.44 8.16
N PRO A 213 18.31 -1.37 7.33
CA PRO A 213 19.69 -1.33 6.89
C PRO A 213 19.95 0.01 6.19
N PRO A 214 21.10 0.66 6.41
CA PRO A 214 21.51 1.79 5.58
C PRO A 214 21.55 1.36 4.11
N PRO A 215 21.39 2.30 3.16
CA PRO A 215 21.62 1.99 1.75
C PRO A 215 22.97 1.29 1.62
N GLY A 216 22.98 0.13 0.96
CA GLY A 216 24.22 -0.58 0.64
C GLY A 216 25.17 0.31 -0.18
N PRO A 217 26.48 0.02 -0.17
CA PRO A 217 27.47 0.76 -0.93
C PRO A 217 27.21 0.74 -2.45
#